data_AF-A0A7V9L2V3-F1
#
_entry.id   AF-A0A7V9L2V3-F1
#
_cell.length_a   1.000
_cell.length_b   1.000
_cell.length_c   1.000
_cell.angle_alpha   90.00
_cell.angle_beta   90.00
_cell.angle_gamma   90.00
#
_symmetry.space_group_name_H-M   'P 1'
#
loop_
_entity.id
_entity.type
_entity.pdbx_description
1 polymer ?
#
loop_
_entity_poly.entity_id
_entity_poly.type
_entity_poly.pdbx_seq_one_letter_code
_entity_poly.pdbx_strand_id
1 'polypeptide(L)'
;MAESAVSTDEKPTSSSTSSSPSLFKKRWRAWLRAIHRDLGYLAIGFTVIYAVSGIAMNHIDDWDPSFNATERVVKIAPVADDATDDAAVALVTAAAGIGKPAEVLRAGDEVRLTYEDGSMVTAIGDTVTIQQRDDRFFFRVAVWLHATRGKQAWKYISDVYALLLLYLAISGLFMIKGKLGIKWRGTILVGAGIAVPVMYIVLAGGPGPPKPDPKTADGSGIRLLTPDENQ
;
A
#
# COMPACT_ATOMS: atom_id res chain seq x y z
N MET A 1 86.84 22.11 54.08
CA MET A 1 86.27 20.80 53.69
C MET A 1 84.90 21.09 53.10
N ALA A 2 84.85 21.16 51.77
CA ALA A 2 84.26 20.12 50.90
C ALA A 2 82.72 20.18 50.98
N GLU A 3 82.03 20.80 50.01
CA GLU A 3 81.68 20.27 48.68
C GLU A 3 80.24 19.72 48.69
N SER A 4 79.35 20.35 47.91
CA SER A 4 78.62 19.69 46.82
C SER A 4 77.49 20.57 46.31
N ALA A 5 77.51 20.78 45.00
CA ALA A 5 76.48 21.45 44.23
C ALA A 5 75.23 20.57 44.14
N VAL A 6 74.05 21.18 44.22
CA VAL A 6 72.80 20.56 43.76
C VAL A 6 72.31 21.37 42.56
N SER A 7 72.46 20.74 41.39
CA SER A 7 71.94 21.16 40.10
C SER A 7 70.41 21.05 40.09
N THR A 8 69.70 22.16 39.97
CA THR A 8 68.25 22.16 39.72
C THR A 8 68.02 22.00 38.21
N ASP A 9 67.80 20.76 37.80
CA ASP A 9 67.43 20.38 36.44
C ASP A 9 65.90 20.56 36.28
N GLU A 10 65.46 21.72 35.80
CA GLU A 10 64.05 21.93 35.42
C GLU A 10 63.76 21.16 34.12
N LYS A 11 63.08 20.02 34.28
CA LYS A 11 62.52 19.27 33.15
C LYS A 11 61.10 19.78 32.87
N PRO A 12 60.77 20.25 31.66
CA PRO A 12 59.41 20.69 31.35
C PRO A 12 58.47 19.49 31.35
N THR A 13 57.42 19.54 32.16
CA THR A 13 56.33 18.58 32.14
C THR A 13 55.55 18.72 30.83
N SER A 14 55.79 17.80 29.89
CA SER A 14 54.95 17.66 28.70
C SER A 14 53.61 17.04 29.09
N SER A 15 52.57 17.87 29.18
CA SER A 15 51.18 17.43 29.25
C SER A 15 50.78 16.80 27.93
N SER A 16 50.94 15.48 27.83
CA SER A 16 50.37 14.71 26.71
C SER A 16 48.85 14.63 26.87
N THR A 17 48.13 15.54 26.21
CA THR A 17 46.69 15.46 26.01
C THR A 17 46.40 14.30 25.06
N SER A 18 46.27 13.09 25.60
CA SER A 18 45.76 11.95 24.82
C SER A 18 44.26 12.18 24.55
N SER A 19 43.94 12.73 23.39
CA SER A 19 42.58 12.82 22.87
C SER A 19 42.04 11.40 22.61
N SER A 20 41.28 10.86 23.57
CA SER A 20 40.72 9.50 23.51
C SER A 20 39.68 9.36 22.38
N PRO A 21 39.93 8.58 21.30
CA PRO A 21 38.98 8.40 20.19
C PRO A 21 37.79 7.47 20.52
N SER A 22 37.61 7.06 21.79
CA SER A 22 36.84 5.87 22.16
C SER A 22 35.38 6.14 22.58
N LEU A 23 35.01 7.38 22.91
CA LEU A 23 33.66 7.71 23.39
C LEU A 23 32.63 7.83 22.24
N PHE A 24 33.02 8.37 21.08
CA PHE A 24 32.14 8.50 19.91
C PHE A 24 31.69 7.14 19.36
N LYS A 25 32.61 6.16 19.25
CA LYS A 25 32.33 4.83 18.69
C LYS A 25 31.38 3.99 19.56
N LYS A 26 31.35 4.22 20.89
CA LYS A 26 30.39 3.59 21.80
C LYS A 26 29.00 4.21 21.71
N ARG A 27 28.88 5.52 21.50
CA ARG A 27 27.59 6.23 21.45
C ARG A 27 26.84 6.04 20.13
N TRP A 28 27.52 5.87 19.00
CA TRP A 28 26.87 5.67 17.69
C TRP A 28 25.85 4.52 17.69
N ARG A 29 26.22 3.33 18.19
CA ARG A 29 25.30 2.18 18.23
C ARG A 29 24.17 2.34 19.24
N ALA A 30 24.38 3.15 20.28
CA ALA A 30 23.31 3.48 21.21
C ALA A 30 22.27 4.37 20.51
N TRP A 31 22.72 5.41 19.80
CA TRP A 31 21.88 6.27 18.98
C TRP A 31 21.16 5.52 17.87
N LEU A 32 21.86 4.66 17.12
CA LEU A 32 21.26 3.87 16.05
C LEU A 32 20.13 2.98 16.59
N ARG A 33 20.33 2.31 17.73
CA ARG A 33 19.28 1.49 18.37
C ARG A 33 18.11 2.33 18.87
N ALA A 34 18.39 3.49 19.47
CA ALA A 34 17.34 4.38 19.95
C ALA A 34 16.46 4.90 18.81
N ILE A 35 17.08 5.43 17.75
CA ILE A 35 16.36 5.97 16.58
C ILE A 35 15.62 4.84 15.84
N HIS A 36 16.26 3.68 15.61
CA HIS A 36 15.60 2.53 15.00
C HIS A 36 14.38 2.09 15.79
N ARG A 37 14.47 2.01 17.12
CA ARG A 37 13.34 1.65 17.97
C ARG A 37 12.19 2.66 17.83
N ASP A 38 12.49 3.96 17.92
CA ASP A 38 11.46 5.00 17.93
C ASP A 38 10.77 5.12 16.56
N LEU A 39 11.56 5.10 15.48
CA LEU A 39 11.06 5.03 14.12
C LEU A 39 10.34 3.70 13.82
N GLY A 40 10.75 2.62 14.47
CA GLY A 40 10.08 1.32 14.41
C GLY A 40 8.68 1.38 15.01
N TYR A 41 8.51 1.99 16.18
CA TYR A 41 7.19 2.19 16.78
C TYR A 41 6.26 3.02 15.89
N LEU A 42 6.78 4.07 15.25
CA LEU A 42 6.03 4.84 14.26
C LEU A 42 5.64 3.98 13.05
N ALA A 43 6.58 3.21 12.51
CA ALA A 43 6.37 2.37 11.33
C ALA A 43 5.38 1.23 11.56
N ILE A 44 5.23 0.71 12.80
CA ILE A 44 4.29 -0.39 13.11
C ILE A 44 2.85 -0.02 12.73
N GLY A 45 2.40 1.20 13.03
CA GLY A 45 1.04 1.63 12.69
C GLY A 45 0.78 1.57 11.18
N PHE A 46 1.70 2.12 10.40
CA PHE A 46 1.66 2.04 8.93
C PHE A 46 1.77 0.60 8.44
N THR A 47 2.67 -0.20 9.01
CA THR A 47 2.93 -1.59 8.58
C THR A 47 1.70 -2.46 8.76
N VAL A 48 1.02 -2.36 9.91
CA VAL A 48 -0.19 -3.16 10.18
C VAL A 48 -1.29 -2.82 9.17
N ILE A 49 -1.55 -1.53 8.94
CA ILE A 49 -2.56 -1.10 7.97
C ILE A 49 -2.21 -1.59 6.56
N TYR A 50 -0.95 -1.40 6.12
CA TYR A 50 -0.48 -1.80 4.78
C TYR A 50 -0.46 -3.32 4.58
N ALA A 51 -0.11 -4.09 5.60
CA ALA A 51 -0.07 -5.55 5.52
C ALA A 51 -1.48 -6.13 5.41
N VAL A 52 -2.40 -5.68 6.27
CA VAL A 52 -3.81 -6.12 6.22
C VAL A 52 -4.46 -5.71 4.90
N SER A 53 -4.23 -4.48 4.44
CA SER A 53 -4.76 -4.02 3.16
C SER A 53 -4.16 -4.77 1.97
N GLY A 54 -2.87 -5.11 2.02
CA GLY A 54 -2.20 -5.86 0.96
C GLY A 54 -2.73 -7.29 0.83
N ILE A 55 -2.96 -7.97 1.96
CA ILE A 55 -3.61 -9.28 1.97
C ILE A 55 -5.02 -9.18 1.38
N ALA A 56 -5.82 -8.21 1.83
CA ALA A 56 -7.15 -7.97 1.31
C ALA A 56 -7.15 -7.72 -0.21
N MET A 57 -6.23 -6.89 -0.71
CA MET A 57 -6.10 -6.57 -2.13
C MET A 57 -5.66 -7.76 -2.98
N ASN A 58 -4.74 -8.59 -2.47
CA ASN A 58 -4.27 -9.79 -3.18
C ASN A 58 -5.38 -10.84 -3.37
N HIS A 59 -6.40 -10.82 -2.53
CA HIS A 59 -7.53 -11.74 -2.56
C HIS A 59 -8.82 -11.10 -3.08
N ILE A 60 -8.74 -9.93 -3.72
CA ILE A 60 -9.94 -9.19 -4.17
C ILE A 60 -10.82 -9.99 -5.15
N ASP A 61 -10.19 -10.88 -5.94
CA ASP A 61 -10.90 -11.76 -6.88
C ASP A 61 -11.48 -13.01 -6.18
N ASP A 62 -10.93 -13.42 -5.03
CA ASP A 62 -11.42 -14.55 -4.24
C ASP A 62 -12.58 -14.14 -3.32
N TRP A 63 -12.49 -12.94 -2.74
CA TRP A 63 -13.46 -12.38 -1.81
C TRP A 63 -13.36 -10.85 -1.83
N ASP A 64 -14.49 -10.16 -2.01
CA ASP A 64 -14.53 -8.69 -1.96
C ASP A 64 -14.31 -8.19 -0.52
N PRO A 65 -13.13 -7.62 -0.19
CA PRO A 65 -12.84 -7.19 1.16
C PRO A 65 -13.59 -5.91 1.55
N SER A 66 -14.08 -5.17 0.56
CA SER A 66 -14.69 -3.86 0.75
C SER A 66 -16.17 -3.95 1.08
N PHE A 67 -16.84 -5.05 0.71
CA PHE A 67 -18.29 -5.20 0.82
C PHE A 67 -18.73 -6.57 1.37
N ASN A 68 -19.84 -6.58 2.08
CA ASN A 68 -20.65 -7.76 2.34
C ASN A 68 -21.74 -7.83 1.28
N ALA A 69 -21.70 -8.84 0.42
CA ALA A 69 -22.80 -9.11 -0.48
C ALA A 69 -23.87 -9.93 0.27
N THR A 70 -25.08 -9.38 0.37
CA THR A 70 -26.25 -10.08 0.91
C THR A 70 -27.27 -10.21 -0.21
N GLU A 71 -27.74 -11.43 -0.46
CA GLU A 71 -28.83 -11.69 -1.41
C GLU A 71 -30.08 -12.10 -0.65
N ARG A 72 -31.22 -11.47 -0.95
CA ARG A 72 -32.54 -11.92 -0.52
C ARG A 72 -33.48 -12.02 -1.70
N VAL A 73 -34.36 -13.02 -1.66
CA VAL A 73 -35.39 -13.22 -2.66
C VAL A 73 -36.76 -12.97 -2.04
N VAL A 74 -37.56 -12.12 -2.67
CA VAL A 74 -38.90 -11.76 -2.24
C VAL A 74 -39.88 -12.09 -3.36
N LYS A 75 -41.00 -12.72 -3.02
CA LYS A 75 -42.09 -12.93 -3.98
C LYS A 75 -43.02 -11.71 -4.00
N ILE A 76 -43.39 -11.30 -5.20
CA ILE A 76 -44.33 -10.21 -5.46
C ILE A 76 -45.47 -10.70 -6.36
N ALA A 77 -46.52 -9.88 -6.50
CA ALA A 77 -47.46 -10.08 -7.58
C ALA A 77 -46.71 -9.93 -8.93
N PRO A 78 -46.99 -10.76 -9.95
CA PRO A 78 -46.34 -10.67 -11.24
C PRO A 78 -46.44 -9.25 -11.82
N VAL A 79 -45.33 -8.74 -12.34
CA VAL A 79 -45.35 -7.48 -13.11
C VAL A 79 -46.13 -7.76 -14.39
N ALA A 80 -47.29 -7.13 -14.54
CA ALA A 80 -48.12 -7.33 -15.72
C ALA A 80 -47.46 -6.71 -16.97
N ASP A 81 -47.60 -7.37 -18.11
CA ASP A 81 -47.00 -6.93 -19.39
C ASP A 81 -47.52 -5.55 -19.84
N ASP A 82 -48.73 -5.18 -19.43
CA ASP A 82 -49.39 -3.90 -19.73
C ASP A 82 -49.20 -2.84 -18.62
N ALA A 83 -48.49 -3.17 -17.54
CA ALA A 83 -48.23 -2.23 -16.45
C ALA A 83 -47.34 -1.08 -16.95
N THR A 84 -47.68 0.15 -16.54
CA THR A 84 -46.83 1.32 -16.80
C THR A 84 -45.49 1.19 -16.09
N ASP A 85 -44.44 1.80 -16.64
CA ASP A 85 -43.09 1.77 -16.07
C ASP A 85 -43.08 2.26 -14.62
N ASP A 86 -43.80 3.34 -14.34
CA ASP A 86 -43.90 3.90 -12.98
C ASP A 86 -44.57 2.91 -12.00
N ALA A 87 -45.59 2.17 -12.42
CA ALA A 87 -46.28 1.20 -11.57
C ALA A 87 -45.40 -0.03 -11.29
N ALA A 88 -44.69 -0.52 -12.31
CA ALA A 88 -43.75 -1.64 -12.18
C ALA A 88 -42.59 -1.26 -11.24
N VAL A 89 -42.01 -0.06 -11.42
CA VAL A 89 -40.93 0.45 -10.57
C VAL A 89 -41.41 0.66 -9.14
N ALA A 90 -42.61 1.21 -8.93
CA ALA A 90 -43.16 1.40 -7.59
C ALA A 90 -43.38 0.08 -6.85
N LEU A 91 -43.90 -0.95 -7.54
CA LEU A 91 -44.09 -2.29 -6.98
C LEU A 91 -42.76 -2.92 -6.54
N VAL A 92 -41.76 -2.91 -7.42
CA VAL A 92 -40.43 -3.50 -7.15
C VAL A 92 -39.69 -2.71 -6.08
N THR A 93 -39.79 -1.37 -6.10
CA THR A 93 -39.19 -0.51 -5.08
C THR A 93 -39.81 -0.75 -3.69
N ALA A 94 -41.14 -0.90 -3.61
CA ALA A 94 -41.83 -1.20 -2.38
C ALA A 94 -41.46 -2.58 -1.82
N ALA A 95 -41.36 -3.59 -2.68
CA ALA A 95 -40.91 -4.93 -2.31
C ALA A 95 -39.44 -4.97 -1.87
N ALA A 96 -38.60 -4.14 -2.49
CA ALA A 96 -37.21 -4.01 -2.12
C ALA A 96 -37.05 -3.36 -0.74
N GLY A 97 -37.80 -2.30 -0.43
CA GLY A 97 -37.69 -1.57 0.83
C GLY A 97 -36.37 -0.80 1.01
N ILE A 98 -35.64 -0.54 -0.08
CA ILE A 98 -34.31 0.12 -0.08
C ILE A 98 -34.43 1.64 -0.32
N GLY A 99 -35.62 2.13 -0.70
CA GLY A 99 -35.85 3.55 -1.01
C GLY A 99 -35.78 3.83 -2.50
N LYS A 100 -35.43 5.07 -2.89
CA LYS A 100 -35.48 5.49 -4.29
C LYS A 100 -34.26 4.99 -5.09
N PRO A 101 -34.44 4.35 -6.25
CA PRO A 101 -33.33 3.94 -7.10
C PRO A 101 -32.68 5.14 -7.82
N ALA A 102 -31.38 5.03 -8.09
CA ALA A 102 -30.61 6.01 -8.84
C ALA A 102 -30.76 5.81 -10.35
N GLU A 103 -30.80 4.55 -10.79
CA GLU A 103 -30.99 4.16 -12.18
C GLU A 103 -32.05 3.07 -12.27
N VAL A 104 -32.87 3.14 -13.32
CA VAL A 104 -33.94 2.21 -13.60
C VAL A 104 -33.79 1.73 -15.03
N LEU A 105 -33.75 0.41 -15.20
CA LEU A 105 -33.75 -0.27 -16.48
C LEU A 105 -34.93 -1.21 -16.53
N ARG A 106 -35.77 -1.10 -17.57
CA ARG A 106 -36.87 -2.01 -17.82
C ARG A 106 -36.72 -2.64 -19.19
N ALA A 107 -36.88 -3.96 -19.25
CA ALA A 107 -36.90 -4.74 -20.49
C ALA A 107 -38.01 -5.78 -20.42
N GLY A 108 -39.21 -5.44 -20.92
CA GLY A 108 -40.37 -6.33 -20.85
C GLY A 108 -40.84 -6.57 -19.41
N ASP A 109 -40.80 -7.84 -18.99
CA ASP A 109 -41.14 -8.31 -17.64
C ASP A 109 -39.97 -8.19 -16.64
N GLU A 110 -38.78 -7.81 -17.11
CA GLU A 110 -37.62 -7.54 -16.26
C GLU A 110 -37.58 -6.06 -15.84
N VAL A 111 -37.49 -5.82 -14.53
CA VAL A 111 -37.21 -4.51 -13.93
C VAL A 111 -35.92 -4.60 -13.13
N ARG A 112 -34.92 -3.79 -13.50
CA ARG A 112 -33.65 -3.67 -12.80
C ARG A 112 -33.51 -2.28 -12.19
N LEU A 113 -33.33 -2.23 -10.88
CA LEU A 113 -33.11 -1.00 -10.12
C LEU A 113 -31.69 -1.01 -9.56
N THR A 114 -30.95 0.07 -9.80
CA THR A 114 -29.60 0.27 -9.25
C THR A 114 -29.64 1.43 -8.26
N TYR A 115 -29.01 1.25 -7.11
CA TYR A 115 -28.96 2.23 -6.02
C TYR A 115 -27.58 2.90 -5.93
N GLU A 116 -27.52 4.07 -5.28
CA GLU A 116 -26.26 4.84 -5.15
C GLU A 116 -25.16 4.10 -4.38
N ASP A 117 -25.54 3.23 -3.45
CA ASP A 117 -24.64 2.38 -2.67
C ASP A 117 -24.11 1.17 -3.47
N GLY A 118 -24.57 0.99 -4.71
CA GLY A 118 -24.24 -0.14 -5.58
C GLY A 118 -25.08 -1.39 -5.32
N SER A 119 -26.10 -1.32 -4.47
CA SER A 119 -27.12 -2.36 -4.36
C SER A 119 -27.90 -2.48 -5.67
N MET A 120 -28.27 -3.71 -6.03
CA MET A 120 -29.05 -4.01 -7.24
C MET A 120 -30.30 -4.80 -6.88
N VAL A 121 -31.42 -4.46 -7.50
CA VAL A 121 -32.68 -5.20 -7.39
C VAL A 121 -33.11 -5.59 -8.79
N THR A 122 -33.34 -6.88 -9.00
CA THR A 122 -33.83 -7.42 -10.27
C THR A 122 -35.14 -8.14 -10.01
N ALA A 123 -36.20 -7.70 -10.67
CA ALA A 123 -37.50 -8.37 -10.67
C ALA A 123 -37.75 -9.01 -12.02
N ILE A 124 -38.10 -10.30 -12.02
CA ILE A 124 -38.51 -11.07 -13.21
C ILE A 124 -39.75 -11.86 -12.81
N GLY A 125 -40.87 -11.64 -13.51
CA GLY A 125 -42.14 -12.28 -13.19
C GLY A 125 -42.63 -11.99 -11.78
N ASP A 126 -42.76 -13.04 -10.95
CA ASP A 126 -43.22 -12.97 -9.54
C ASP A 126 -42.08 -12.85 -8.52
N THR A 127 -40.84 -12.78 -8.98
CA THR A 127 -39.65 -12.93 -8.14
C THR A 127 -38.78 -11.68 -8.19
N VAL A 128 -38.47 -11.12 -7.02
CA VAL A 128 -37.54 -10.02 -6.84
C VAL A 128 -36.30 -10.53 -6.13
N THR A 129 -35.16 -10.48 -6.82
CA THR A 129 -33.84 -10.74 -6.26
C THR A 129 -33.20 -9.42 -5.87
N ILE A 130 -32.85 -9.30 -4.61
CA ILE A 130 -32.28 -8.09 -4.01
C ILE A 130 -30.85 -8.42 -3.58
N GLN A 131 -29.89 -7.78 -4.23
CA GLN A 131 -28.47 -7.90 -3.95
C GLN A 131 -27.99 -6.60 -3.29
N GLN A 132 -27.87 -6.63 -1.97
CA GLN A 132 -27.33 -5.51 -1.20
C GLN A 132 -25.83 -5.66 -1.03
N ARG A 133 -25.14 -4.52 -1.02
CA ARG A 133 -23.72 -4.42 -0.70
C ARG A 133 -23.54 -3.55 0.53
N ASP A 134 -23.28 -4.19 1.68
CA ASP A 134 -22.98 -3.46 2.90
C ASP A 134 -21.49 -3.17 3.02
N ASP A 135 -21.19 -1.94 3.39
CA ASP A 135 -19.84 -1.43 3.42
C ASP A 135 -18.99 -1.93 4.59
N ARG A 136 -17.83 -2.51 4.28
CA ARG A 136 -16.78 -2.78 5.27
C ARG A 136 -15.84 -1.58 5.35
N PHE A 137 -16.28 -0.50 5.99
CA PHE A 137 -15.59 0.80 6.03
C PHE A 137 -14.07 0.70 6.21
N PHE A 138 -13.59 0.00 7.24
CA PHE A 138 -12.16 -0.11 7.53
C PHE A 138 -11.37 -0.80 6.41
N PHE A 139 -11.85 -1.92 5.87
CA PHE A 139 -11.18 -2.65 4.81
C PHE A 139 -11.20 -1.86 3.50
N ARG A 140 -12.33 -1.22 3.19
CA ARG A 140 -12.45 -0.37 2.01
C ARG A 140 -11.52 0.82 2.05
N VAL A 141 -11.41 1.52 3.19
CA VAL A 141 -10.45 2.62 3.37
C VAL A 141 -9.02 2.10 3.25
N ALA A 142 -8.71 0.96 3.88
CA ALA A 142 -7.37 0.38 3.83
C ALA A 142 -6.96 -0.02 2.41
N VAL A 143 -7.85 -0.68 1.66
CA VAL A 143 -7.65 -1.03 0.23
C VAL A 143 -7.53 0.24 -0.62
N TRP A 144 -8.36 1.26 -0.38
CA TRP A 144 -8.30 2.54 -1.11
C TRP A 144 -6.97 3.27 -0.89
N LEU A 145 -6.48 3.32 0.36
CA LEU A 145 -5.18 3.87 0.71
C LEU A 145 -4.02 3.06 0.09
N HIS A 146 -4.16 1.73 0.04
CA HIS A 146 -3.14 0.84 -0.53
C HIS A 146 -3.05 0.92 -2.04
N ALA A 147 -4.19 1.04 -2.74
CA ALA A 147 -4.25 1.16 -4.19
C ALA A 147 -3.65 2.48 -4.72
N THR A 148 -3.07 3.32 -3.85
CA THR A 148 -2.52 4.65 -4.19
C THR A 148 -3.52 5.55 -4.91
N ARG A 149 -4.82 5.28 -4.78
CA ARG A 149 -5.93 6.09 -5.33
C ARG A 149 -6.18 7.37 -4.52
N GLY A 150 -5.35 7.62 -3.51
CA GLY A 150 -5.36 8.84 -2.72
C GLY A 150 -4.93 10.07 -3.52
N LYS A 151 -5.38 11.24 -3.07
CA LYS A 151 -4.95 12.56 -3.57
C LYS A 151 -3.41 12.66 -3.63
N GLN A 152 -2.87 13.55 -4.45
CA GLN A 152 -1.41 13.75 -4.64
C GLN A 152 -0.57 13.83 -3.34
N ALA A 153 -1.16 14.26 -2.23
CA ALA A 153 -0.54 14.23 -0.90
C ALA A 153 -0.17 12.81 -0.40
N TRP A 154 -0.98 11.79 -0.71
CA TRP A 154 -0.76 10.41 -0.27
C TRP A 154 0.49 9.77 -0.87
N LYS A 155 0.86 10.18 -2.10
CA LYS A 155 2.12 9.78 -2.74
C LYS A 155 3.32 10.17 -1.88
N TYR A 156 3.37 11.41 -1.41
CA TYR A 156 4.48 11.88 -0.57
C TYR A 156 4.53 11.17 0.79
N ILE A 157 3.37 10.88 1.38
CA ILE A 157 3.29 10.07 2.61
C ILE A 157 3.85 8.67 2.37
N SER A 158 3.49 8.05 1.24
CA SER A 158 3.98 6.73 0.83
C SER A 158 5.49 6.73 0.61
N ASP A 159 6.04 7.77 -0.04
CA ASP A 159 7.49 7.93 -0.25
C ASP A 159 8.25 8.08 1.08
N VAL A 160 7.74 8.91 2.00
CA VAL A 160 8.32 9.06 3.35
C VAL A 160 8.28 7.73 4.10
N TYR A 161 7.16 7.01 4.02
CA TYR A 161 7.05 5.69 4.65
C TYR A 161 8.01 4.67 4.02
N ALA A 162 8.21 4.69 2.71
CA ALA A 162 9.21 3.85 2.04
C ALA A 162 10.64 4.16 2.50
N LEU A 163 10.99 5.45 2.63
CA LEU A 163 12.28 5.88 3.18
C LEU A 163 12.45 5.46 4.64
N LEU A 164 11.37 5.52 5.44
CA LEU A 164 11.35 5.04 6.82
C LEU A 164 11.63 3.53 6.90
N LEU A 165 10.95 2.72 6.07
CA LEU A 165 11.20 1.29 5.97
C LEU A 165 12.62 0.97 5.52
N LEU A 166 13.14 1.70 4.53
CA LEU A 166 14.51 1.55 4.06
C LEU A 166 15.52 1.85 5.19
N TYR A 167 15.30 2.94 5.94
CA TYR A 167 16.10 3.25 7.11
C TYR A 167 16.05 2.11 8.13
N LEU A 168 14.85 1.60 8.47
CA LEU A 168 14.69 0.51 9.44
C LEU A 168 15.39 -0.77 8.98
N ALA A 169 15.24 -1.15 7.70
CA ALA A 169 15.90 -2.31 7.12
C ALA A 169 17.43 -2.19 7.20
N ILE A 170 18.00 -1.06 6.78
CA ILE A 170 19.46 -0.85 6.77
C ILE A 170 20.00 -0.75 8.19
N SER A 171 19.38 0.06 9.05
CA SER A 171 19.84 0.23 10.44
C SER A 171 19.75 -1.08 11.22
N GLY A 172 18.74 -1.91 10.97
CA GLY A 172 18.61 -3.25 11.55
C GLY A 172 19.82 -4.16 11.32
N LEU A 173 20.46 -4.06 10.15
CA LEU A 173 21.66 -4.85 9.82
C LEU A 173 22.85 -4.57 10.74
N PHE A 174 22.95 -3.34 11.26
CA PHE A 174 24.10 -2.86 12.03
C PHE A 174 23.87 -2.80 13.55
N MET A 175 22.66 -3.13 14.03
CA MET A 175 22.32 -3.11 15.46
C MET A 175 23.04 -4.20 16.27
N ILE A 176 23.16 -5.41 15.72
CA ILE A 176 23.64 -6.61 16.44
C ILE A 176 25.07 -6.97 16.01
N LYS A 177 25.90 -7.33 16.99
CA LYS A 177 27.30 -7.75 16.79
C LYS A 177 27.44 -9.28 16.85
N GLY A 178 28.56 -9.77 16.33
CA GLY A 178 28.96 -11.17 16.46
C GLY A 178 28.20 -12.09 15.50
N LYS A 179 27.98 -13.34 15.93
CA LYS A 179 27.42 -14.43 15.11
C LYS A 179 25.97 -14.16 14.64
N LEU A 180 25.22 -13.35 15.41
CA LEU A 180 23.85 -12.93 15.09
C LEU A 180 23.77 -11.65 14.24
N GLY A 181 24.91 -11.01 13.95
CA GLY A 181 24.97 -9.82 13.10
C GLY A 181 25.04 -10.14 11.60
N ILE A 182 25.30 -9.11 10.80
CA ILE A 182 25.32 -9.23 9.33
C ILE A 182 26.30 -10.29 8.81
N LYS A 183 27.47 -10.47 9.43
CA LYS A 183 28.57 -11.30 8.89
C LYS A 183 28.26 -12.77 8.63
N TRP A 184 27.20 -13.33 9.23
CA TRP A 184 26.83 -14.73 9.03
C TRP A 184 25.33 -14.90 8.91
N ARG A 185 24.61 -15.02 10.03
CA ARG A 185 23.16 -15.23 10.05
C ARG A 185 22.43 -14.11 9.28
N GLY A 186 22.88 -12.86 9.43
CA GLY A 186 22.29 -11.73 8.71
C GLY A 186 22.44 -11.86 7.19
N THR A 187 23.64 -12.14 6.65
CA THR A 187 23.83 -12.34 5.21
C THR A 187 23.01 -13.50 4.67
N ILE A 188 22.89 -14.61 5.41
CA ILE A 188 22.06 -15.74 5.00
C ILE A 188 20.58 -15.32 4.90
N LEU A 189 20.03 -14.64 5.91
CA LEU A 189 18.63 -14.21 5.93
C LEU A 189 18.34 -13.13 4.88
N VAL A 190 19.24 -12.15 4.71
CA VAL A 190 19.13 -11.13 3.66
C VAL A 190 19.18 -11.78 2.29
N GLY A 191 20.12 -12.71 2.08
CA GLY A 191 20.23 -13.47 0.84
C GLY A 191 18.96 -14.27 0.53
N ALA A 192 18.39 -14.96 1.52
CA ALA A 192 17.12 -15.67 1.36
C ALA A 192 15.96 -14.72 1.03
N GLY A 193 15.87 -13.56 1.69
CA GLY A 193 14.86 -12.55 1.42
C GLY A 193 14.93 -11.97 0.01
N ILE A 194 16.14 -11.80 -0.54
CA ILE A 194 16.35 -11.38 -1.94
C ILE A 194 16.08 -12.54 -2.91
N ALA A 195 16.43 -13.78 -2.53
CA ALA A 195 16.31 -14.94 -3.40
C ALA A 195 14.85 -15.24 -3.77
N VAL A 196 13.88 -15.05 -2.86
CA VAL A 196 12.46 -15.33 -3.11
C VAL A 196 11.90 -14.54 -4.32
N PRO A 197 11.96 -13.20 -4.37
CA PRO A 197 11.45 -12.45 -5.52
C PRO A 197 12.27 -12.70 -6.79
N VAL A 198 13.59 -12.87 -6.68
CA VAL A 198 14.45 -13.18 -7.84
C VAL A 198 14.07 -14.53 -8.46
N MET A 199 13.87 -15.56 -7.62
CA MET A 199 13.46 -16.88 -8.06
C MET A 199 12.08 -16.82 -8.72
N TYR A 200 11.13 -16.09 -8.14
CA TYR A 200 9.83 -15.89 -8.76
C TYR A 200 9.94 -15.28 -10.16
N ILE A 201 10.73 -14.21 -10.34
CA ILE A 201 10.94 -13.56 -11.64
C ILE A 201 11.54 -14.53 -12.65
N VAL A 202 12.57 -15.29 -12.25
CA VAL A 202 13.24 -16.26 -13.14
C VAL A 202 12.29 -17.37 -13.59
N LEU A 203 11.43 -17.87 -12.69
CA LEU A 203 10.45 -18.91 -13.00
C LEU A 203 9.25 -18.38 -13.79
N ALA A 204 8.83 -17.13 -13.55
CA ALA A 204 7.68 -16.50 -14.20
C ALA A 204 8.02 -15.83 -15.54
N GLY A 205 9.30 -15.75 -15.92
CA GLY A 205 9.75 -15.15 -17.18
C GLY A 205 9.91 -13.62 -17.17
N GLY A 206 9.75 -12.99 -16.00
CA GLY A 206 9.85 -11.53 -15.82
C GLY A 206 8.80 -10.71 -16.59
N PRO A 207 8.84 -9.37 -16.48
CA PRO A 207 7.96 -8.51 -17.26
C PRO A 207 8.35 -8.60 -18.73
N GLY A 208 7.39 -8.98 -19.58
CA GLY A 208 7.56 -8.97 -21.04
C GLY A 208 7.81 -7.56 -21.59
N PRO A 209 8.24 -7.44 -22.86
CA PRO A 209 8.44 -6.14 -23.48
C PRO A 209 7.14 -5.30 -23.42
N PRO A 210 7.26 -3.96 -23.30
CA PRO A 210 6.09 -3.08 -23.34
C PRO A 210 5.24 -3.38 -24.58
N LYS A 211 3.92 -3.49 -24.41
CA LYS A 211 3.02 -3.57 -25.56
C LYS A 211 3.22 -2.30 -26.40
N PRO A 212 3.38 -2.40 -27.73
CA PRO A 212 3.54 -1.22 -28.57
C PRO A 212 2.34 -0.29 -28.38
N ASP A 213 2.63 1.01 -28.28
CA ASP A 213 1.59 2.02 -28.13
C ASP A 213 0.67 1.98 -29.37
N PRO A 214 -0.67 1.95 -29.20
CA PRO A 214 -1.59 1.97 -30.34
C PRO A 214 -1.39 3.19 -31.25
N LYS A 215 -0.80 4.27 -30.73
CA LYS A 215 -0.51 5.54 -31.42
C LYS A 215 0.80 5.56 -32.22
N THR A 216 1.63 4.52 -32.10
CA THR A 216 2.86 4.35 -32.88
C THR A 216 2.80 3.12 -33.77
N ALA A 217 1.77 2.28 -33.62
CA ALA A 217 1.51 1.12 -34.46
C ALA A 217 0.88 1.48 -35.81
N ASP A 218 0.25 2.66 -35.94
CA ASP A 218 -0.05 3.24 -37.24
C ASP A 218 1.20 3.97 -37.76
N GLY A 219 1.77 3.48 -38.85
CA GLY A 219 3.04 3.97 -39.42
C GLY A 219 3.06 5.42 -39.94
N SER A 220 2.33 6.36 -39.32
CA SER A 220 2.27 7.79 -39.65
C SER A 220 2.99 8.71 -38.64
N GLY A 221 3.80 8.15 -37.73
CA GLY A 221 4.39 8.89 -36.60
C GLY A 221 5.84 9.36 -36.76
N ILE A 222 6.30 9.78 -37.96
CA ILE A 222 7.52 10.58 -38.08
C ILE A 222 7.18 11.89 -38.80
N ARG A 223 6.63 12.86 -38.04
CA ARG A 223 6.92 14.27 -38.33
C ARG A 223 8.08 14.66 -37.44
N LEU A 224 9.28 14.63 -38.02
CA LEU A 224 10.44 15.33 -37.48
C LEU A 224 10.00 16.77 -37.21
N LEU A 225 9.93 17.15 -35.93
CA LEU A 225 9.81 18.55 -35.56
C LEU A 225 11.12 19.21 -35.97
N THR A 226 11.13 19.85 -37.13
CA THR A 226 12.13 20.85 -37.48
C THR A 226 12.05 21.99 -36.48
N PRO A 227 13.16 22.42 -35.87
CA PRO A 227 13.16 23.60 -35.03
C PRO A 227 13.27 24.82 -35.96
N ASP A 228 12.15 25.51 -36.21
CA ASP A 228 12.19 26.95 -36.42
C ASP A 228 10.81 27.61 -36.20
N GLU A 229 10.90 28.89 -35.84
CA GLU A 229 9.90 29.96 -35.93
C GLU A 229 8.99 30.27 -34.73
N ASN A 230 9.50 31.18 -33.88
CA ASN A 230 8.83 32.37 -33.32
C ASN A 230 7.29 32.36 -33.16
N GLN A 231 6.81 32.23 -31.92
CA GLN A 231 6.04 33.26 -31.16
C GLN A 231 5.74 32.76 -29.74
#